data_AF-W6R801-F1
#
_entry.id   AF-W6R801-F1
#
_cell.length_a   1.000
_cell.length_b   1.000
_cell.length_c   1.000
_cell.angle_alpha   90.00
_cell.angle_beta   90.00
_cell.angle_gamma   90.00
#
_symmetry.space_group_name_H-M   'P 1'
#
loop_
_entity.id
_entity.type
_entity.pdbx_description
1 polymer ?
#
loop_
_entity_poly.entity_id
_entity_poly.type
_entity_poly.pdbx_seq_one_letter_code
_entity_poly.pdbx_strand_id
1 'polypeptide(L)'
;MAGSRQLSYEFKNNHDNSGAVEMIERAEQQTPRKNAKTVVSGPVNPDIAIINLPTTKETNPKDAVGVRKVPFHVVPHRVIANVGLALLEGARKYGSYNWRAAGVRASVYFDAANRHLADWWEGVDIDPDSGLSHVDKAIASLTVLRDSMMQGNWVDDRPIRAEQGWVEAANAKASEIIERYPDPKAPFTQKNA
;
A
#
# COMPACT_ATOMS: atom_id res chain seq x y z
N MET A 1 22.00 41.80 32.10
CA MET A 1 20.67 41.21 31.89
C MET A 1 20.48 41.00 30.40
N ALA A 2 20.57 39.75 29.94
CA ALA A 2 20.55 39.41 28.51
C ALA A 2 19.12 39.05 28.09
N GLY A 3 18.61 39.74 27.07
CA GLY A 3 17.27 39.54 26.51
C GLY A 3 17.20 38.32 25.60
N SER A 4 16.27 37.41 25.90
CA SER A 4 15.95 36.25 25.08
C SER A 4 15.00 36.65 23.93
N ARG A 5 15.51 36.66 22.69
CA ARG A 5 14.69 36.74 21.47
C ARG A 5 13.95 35.42 21.27
N GLN A 6 12.63 35.47 21.32
CA GLN A 6 11.75 34.36 20.95
C GLN A 6 11.62 34.33 19.42
N LEU A 7 12.24 33.34 18.76
CA LEU A 7 12.07 33.10 17.33
C LEU A 7 10.83 32.24 17.13
N SER A 8 9.71 32.86 16.73
CA SER A 8 8.52 32.16 16.26
C SER A 8 8.73 31.67 14.83
N TYR A 9 8.83 30.34 14.64
CA TYR A 9 8.86 29.72 13.33
C TYR A 9 7.41 29.43 12.90
N GLU A 10 6.84 30.26 12.03
CA GLU A 10 5.55 29.99 11.39
C GLU A 10 5.73 28.96 10.25
N PHE A 11 5.18 27.76 10.42
CA PHE A 11 5.02 26.80 9.33
C PHE A 11 3.88 27.26 8.41
N LYS A 12 4.22 27.77 7.22
CA LYS A 12 3.24 28.02 6.15
C LYS A 12 2.99 26.72 5.38
N ASN A 13 1.81 26.13 5.56
CA ASN A 13 1.31 25.05 4.72
C ASN A 13 0.87 25.61 3.36
N ASN A 14 1.72 25.51 2.33
CA ASN A 14 1.33 25.77 0.95
C ASN A 14 0.94 24.45 0.27
N HIS A 15 -0.36 24.17 0.19
CA HIS A 15 -0.91 23.17 -0.71
C HIS A 15 -1.53 23.87 -1.92
N ASP A 16 -0.72 24.13 -2.94
CA ASP A 16 -1.21 24.45 -4.28
C ASP A 16 -0.91 23.25 -5.18
N ASN A 17 -1.96 22.53 -5.57
CA ASN A 17 -1.89 21.27 -6.33
C ASN A 17 -2.20 21.49 -7.82
N SER A 18 -2.08 22.73 -8.31
CA SER A 18 -2.40 23.14 -9.68
C SER A 18 -1.43 22.59 -10.74
N GLY A 19 -0.15 22.37 -10.40
CA GLY A 19 0.86 21.92 -11.35
C GLY A 19 0.77 20.44 -11.78
N ALA A 20 0.11 19.58 -11.00
CA ALA A 20 0.03 18.14 -11.30
C ALA A 20 -1.02 17.81 -12.38
N VAL A 21 -2.03 18.67 -12.54
CA VAL A 21 -3.15 18.46 -13.48
C VAL A 21 -2.71 18.75 -14.93
N GLU A 22 -1.84 19.75 -15.13
CA GLU A 22 -1.38 20.18 -16.46
C GLU A 22 -0.44 19.17 -17.16
N MET A 23 0.21 18.29 -16.39
CA MET A 23 1.17 17.30 -16.92
C MET A 23 0.48 16.05 -17.50
N ILE A 24 -0.75 15.76 -17.06
CA ILE A 24 -1.50 14.56 -17.49
C ILE A 24 -2.17 14.79 -18.86
N GLU A 25 -2.67 16.00 -19.12
CA GLU A 25 -3.38 16.31 -20.38
C GLU A 25 -2.46 16.31 -21.62
N ARG A 26 -1.15 16.48 -21.46
CA ARG A 26 -0.20 16.47 -22.58
C ARG A 26 0.20 15.07 -23.06
N ALA A 27 0.02 14.03 -22.25
CA ALA A 27 0.43 12.67 -22.59
C ALA A 27 -0.58 11.92 -23.48
N GLU A 28 -1.85 12.32 -23.48
CA GLU A 28 -2.92 11.62 -24.21
C GLU A 28 -3.00 11.95 -25.71
N GLN A 29 -2.28 12.97 -26.19
CA GLN A 29 -2.41 13.46 -27.57
C GLN A 29 -1.44 12.85 -28.60
N GLN A 30 -0.56 11.90 -28.24
CA GLN A 30 0.58 11.53 -29.10
C GLN A 30 0.84 10.03 -29.37
N THR A 31 -0.17 9.15 -29.40
CA THR A 31 0.07 7.80 -29.97
C THR A 31 -1.09 7.24 -30.81
N PRO A 32 -0.94 7.16 -32.15
CA PRO A 32 -1.85 6.37 -32.97
C PRO A 32 -1.41 4.89 -32.96
N ARG A 33 -2.26 3.99 -32.43
CA ARG A 33 -2.08 2.54 -32.59
C ARG A 33 -2.48 2.12 -34.00
N LYS A 34 -1.52 1.62 -34.79
CA LYS A 34 -1.76 0.99 -36.11
C LYS A 34 -2.36 -0.41 -35.91
N ASN A 35 -3.55 -0.65 -36.46
CA ASN A 35 -4.18 -1.98 -36.47
C ASN A 35 -3.49 -2.90 -37.50
N ALA A 36 -2.86 -3.98 -37.03
CA ALA A 36 -2.37 -5.06 -37.88
C ALA A 36 -3.54 -5.95 -38.33
N LYS A 37 -3.75 -6.09 -39.64
CA LYS A 37 -4.69 -7.05 -40.23
C LYS A 37 -3.99 -8.41 -40.33
N THR A 38 -4.36 -9.37 -39.48
CA THR A 38 -3.99 -10.77 -39.68
C THR A 38 -4.94 -11.40 -40.69
N VAL A 39 -4.42 -11.71 -41.87
CA VAL A 39 -5.14 -12.47 -42.91
C VAL A 39 -5.06 -13.95 -42.53
N VAL A 40 -6.20 -14.58 -42.24
CA VAL A 40 -6.28 -16.05 -42.09
C VAL A 40 -6.89 -16.60 -43.38
N SER A 41 -6.06 -17.30 -44.17
CA SER A 41 -6.47 -18.02 -45.38
C SER A 41 -6.84 -19.46 -45.02
N GLY A 42 -8.14 -19.79 -45.09
CA GLY A 42 -8.69 -21.14 -44.99
C GLY A 42 -10.08 -21.20 -45.62
N PRO A 43 -10.56 -22.37 -46.09
CA PRO A 43 -11.79 -22.48 -46.87
C PRO A 43 -13.01 -22.10 -46.02
N VAL A 44 -13.74 -21.07 -46.44
CA VAL A 44 -14.93 -20.56 -45.76
C VAL A 44 -16.12 -21.45 -46.10
N ASN A 45 -16.74 -22.05 -45.10
CA ASN A 45 -17.97 -22.84 -45.26
C ASN A 45 -19.15 -21.88 -45.61
N PRO A 46 -19.87 -22.08 -46.73
CA PRO A 46 -20.83 -21.08 -47.24
C PRO A 46 -22.11 -20.88 -46.42
N ASP A 47 -22.36 -21.66 -45.37
CA ASP A 47 -23.66 -21.66 -44.67
C ASP A 47 -23.69 -20.96 -43.30
N ILE A 48 -22.64 -20.23 -42.89
CA ILE A 48 -22.71 -19.41 -41.66
C ILE A 48 -23.19 -18.01 -42.05
N ALA A 49 -24.49 -17.76 -41.87
CA ALA A 49 -25.06 -16.43 -41.90
C ALA A 49 -24.18 -15.47 -41.09
N ILE A 50 -23.71 -14.39 -41.72
CA ILE A 50 -22.99 -13.31 -41.05
C ILE A 50 -23.94 -12.72 -40.00
N ILE A 51 -23.83 -13.21 -38.77
CA ILE A 51 -24.49 -12.62 -37.62
C ILE A 51 -23.83 -11.28 -37.44
N ASN A 52 -24.52 -10.22 -37.85
CA ASN A 52 -24.08 -8.85 -37.64
C ASN A 52 -24.17 -8.57 -36.12
N LEU A 53 -23.16 -8.99 -35.37
CA LEU A 53 -23.02 -8.70 -33.95
C LEU A 53 -22.95 -7.17 -33.83
N PRO A 54 -23.83 -6.53 -33.03
CA PRO A 54 -23.76 -5.09 -32.82
C PRO A 54 -22.35 -4.71 -32.33
N THR A 55 -21.65 -3.87 -33.12
CA THR A 55 -20.22 -3.54 -32.97
C THR A 55 -19.92 -2.51 -31.90
N THR A 56 -20.90 -2.17 -31.07
CA THR A 56 -20.71 -1.28 -29.92
C THR A 56 -21.38 -1.91 -28.72
N LYS A 57 -20.58 -2.52 -27.82
CA LYS A 57 -21.01 -2.60 -26.43
C LYS A 57 -21.20 -1.16 -25.97
N GLU A 58 -22.44 -0.71 -25.84
CA GLU A 58 -22.77 0.42 -24.99
C GLU A 58 -22.15 0.09 -23.64
N THR A 59 -21.02 0.71 -23.34
CA THR A 59 -20.32 0.46 -22.08
C THR A 59 -21.27 0.98 -21.03
N ASN A 60 -21.73 0.12 -20.13
CA ASN A 60 -22.65 0.50 -19.06
C ASN A 60 -22.12 1.81 -18.45
N PRO A 61 -22.92 2.89 -18.37
CA PRO A 61 -22.43 4.18 -17.88
C PRO A 61 -21.87 4.08 -16.45
N LYS A 62 -22.27 3.05 -15.68
CA LYS A 62 -21.64 2.73 -14.38
C LYS A 62 -20.22 2.19 -14.51
N ASP A 63 -19.85 1.52 -15.59
CA ASP A 63 -18.48 1.02 -15.81
C ASP A 63 -17.53 2.19 -16.12
N ALA A 64 -17.92 3.10 -17.01
CA ALA A 64 -17.10 4.25 -17.39
C ALA A 64 -16.89 5.26 -16.24
N VAL A 65 -17.91 5.47 -15.40
CA VAL A 65 -17.80 6.34 -14.21
C VAL A 65 -17.19 5.59 -13.02
N GLY A 66 -17.47 4.30 -12.91
CA GLY A 66 -17.06 3.44 -11.79
C GLY A 66 -15.56 3.21 -11.71
N VAL A 67 -14.86 3.12 -12.85
CA VAL A 67 -13.39 2.94 -12.89
C VAL A 67 -12.61 4.09 -12.25
N ARG A 68 -13.23 5.27 -12.11
CA ARG A 68 -12.63 6.44 -11.44
C ARG A 68 -12.95 6.52 -9.95
N LYS A 69 -13.77 5.61 -9.42
CA LYS A 69 -14.07 5.51 -7.98
C LYS A 69 -13.07 4.60 -7.27
N VAL A 70 -12.97 4.73 -5.95
CA VAL A 70 -12.11 3.87 -5.12
C VAL A 70 -12.46 2.39 -5.39
N PRO A 71 -11.50 1.58 -5.87
CA PRO A 71 -11.79 0.24 -6.36
C PRO A 71 -11.82 -0.79 -5.22
N PHE A 72 -12.78 -0.70 -4.29
CA PHE A 72 -12.84 -1.59 -3.11
C PHE A 72 -12.76 -3.09 -3.45
N HIS A 73 -13.21 -3.50 -4.63
CA HIS A 73 -13.15 -4.90 -5.09
C HIS A 73 -11.73 -5.48 -5.18
N VAL A 74 -10.67 -4.67 -5.29
CA VAL A 74 -9.28 -5.17 -5.31
C VAL A 74 -8.74 -5.47 -3.91
N VAL A 75 -9.48 -5.10 -2.86
CA VAL A 75 -9.05 -5.31 -1.48
C VAL A 75 -9.37 -6.76 -1.06
N PRO A 76 -8.41 -7.50 -0.47
CA PRO A 76 -8.68 -8.81 0.11
C PRO A 76 -9.54 -8.68 1.38
N HIS A 77 -10.86 -8.77 1.23
CA HIS A 77 -11.83 -8.50 2.31
C HIS A 77 -11.71 -9.47 3.50
N ARG A 78 -11.14 -10.67 3.31
CA ARG A 78 -10.84 -11.60 4.41
C ARG A 78 -9.84 -10.99 5.40
N VAL A 79 -8.83 -10.28 4.90
CA VAL A 79 -7.85 -9.57 5.74
C VAL A 79 -8.52 -8.40 6.46
N ILE A 80 -9.39 -7.65 5.77
CA ILE A 80 -10.14 -6.54 6.38
C ILE A 80 -11.03 -7.03 7.52
N ALA A 81 -11.68 -8.19 7.38
CA ALA A 81 -12.47 -8.79 8.46
C ALA A 81 -11.60 -9.08 9.70
N ASN A 82 -10.41 -9.65 9.53
CA ASN A 82 -9.50 -9.95 10.64
C ASN A 82 -8.93 -8.68 11.29
N VAL A 83 -8.59 -7.66 10.49
CA VAL A 83 -8.23 -6.34 11.02
C VAL A 83 -9.39 -5.77 11.84
N GLY A 84 -10.64 -5.94 11.38
CA GLY A 84 -11.83 -5.60 12.14
C GLY A 84 -11.91 -6.30 13.50
N LEU A 85 -11.59 -7.59 13.58
CA LEU A 85 -11.54 -8.35 14.84
C LEU A 85 -10.43 -7.84 15.77
N ALA A 86 -9.24 -7.57 15.24
CA ALA A 86 -8.14 -7.00 16.00
C ALA A 86 -8.47 -5.59 16.55
N LEU A 87 -9.15 -4.76 15.76
CA LEU A 87 -9.62 -3.44 16.19
C LEU A 87 -10.80 -3.53 17.16
N LEU A 88 -11.67 -4.55 17.03
CA LEU A 88 -12.74 -4.82 17.99
C LEU A 88 -12.15 -5.11 19.38
N GLU A 89 -11.11 -5.93 19.48
CA GLU A 89 -10.41 -6.17 20.74
C GLU A 89 -9.90 -4.85 21.36
N GLY A 90 -9.24 -4.01 20.57
CA GLY A 90 -8.80 -2.68 21.00
C GLY A 90 -9.97 -1.79 21.44
N ALA A 91 -11.09 -1.83 20.71
CA ALA A 91 -12.31 -1.10 21.06
C ALA A 91 -12.92 -1.58 22.39
N ARG A 92 -12.84 -2.89 22.69
CA ARG A 92 -13.27 -3.43 23.98
C ARG A 92 -12.35 -3.02 25.13
N LYS A 93 -11.04 -2.85 24.89
CA LYS A 93 -10.05 -2.46 25.89
C LYS A 93 -10.02 -0.94 26.14
N TYR A 94 -10.15 -0.13 25.08
CA TYR A 94 -9.82 1.30 25.13
C TYR A 94 -10.89 2.22 24.52
N GLY A 95 -11.99 1.66 24.00
CA GLY A 95 -13.01 2.38 23.25
C GLY A 95 -12.69 2.47 21.75
N SER A 96 -13.72 2.36 20.91
CA SER A 96 -13.58 2.46 19.45
C SER A 96 -13.02 3.83 19.05
N TYR A 97 -12.10 3.85 18.09
CA TYR A 97 -11.49 5.07 17.54
C TYR A 97 -10.82 5.97 18.58
N ASN A 98 -10.44 5.45 19.75
CA ASN A 98 -9.81 6.25 20.81
C ASN A 98 -8.57 7.01 20.32
N TRP A 99 -7.80 6.44 19.40
CA TRP A 99 -6.63 7.07 18.78
C TRP A 99 -6.96 8.36 18.01
N ARG A 100 -8.19 8.53 17.50
CA ARG A 100 -8.59 9.78 16.85
C ARG A 100 -8.76 10.93 17.85
N ALA A 101 -9.09 10.62 19.10
CA ALA A 101 -9.17 11.60 20.17
C ALA A 101 -7.82 11.81 20.87
N ALA A 102 -7.11 10.71 21.19
CA ALA A 102 -5.90 10.74 22.00
C ALA A 102 -4.60 10.98 21.20
N GLY A 103 -4.62 10.73 19.90
CA GLY A 103 -3.41 10.69 19.08
C GLY A 103 -2.57 9.44 19.30
N VAL A 104 -1.49 9.31 18.54
CA VAL A 104 -0.53 8.20 18.61
C VAL A 104 0.90 8.70 18.51
N ARG A 105 1.86 7.91 19.00
CA ARG A 105 3.30 8.17 18.84
C ARG A 105 3.89 7.16 17.84
N ALA A 106 4.71 7.64 16.91
CA ALA A 106 5.25 6.81 15.83
C ALA A 106 6.06 5.62 16.36
N SER A 107 6.97 5.84 17.31
CA SER A 107 7.78 4.79 17.93
C SER A 107 6.93 3.68 18.58
N VAL A 108 5.87 4.04 19.31
CA VAL A 108 5.02 3.08 20.03
C VAL A 108 4.32 2.12 19.05
N TYR A 109 3.80 2.64 17.94
CA TYR A 109 3.12 1.83 16.94
C TYR A 109 4.09 1.11 15.99
N PHE A 110 5.28 1.68 15.77
CA PHE A 110 6.38 0.99 15.12
C PHE A 110 6.79 -0.25 15.93
N ASP A 111 7.01 -0.10 17.23
CA ASP A 111 7.37 -1.21 18.12
C ASP A 111 6.25 -2.25 18.23
N ALA A 112 4.99 -1.81 18.35
CA ALA A 112 3.85 -2.73 18.41
C ALA A 112 3.76 -3.61 17.16
N ALA A 113 3.88 -3.01 15.96
CA ALA A 113 3.88 -3.77 14.72
C ALA A 113 5.09 -4.70 14.61
N ASN A 114 6.30 -4.22 14.95
CA ASN A 114 7.51 -5.02 14.86
C ASN A 114 7.53 -6.20 15.84
N ARG A 115 6.99 -6.06 17.06
CA ARG A 115 6.90 -7.19 17.99
C ARG A 115 6.01 -8.31 17.44
N HIS A 116 4.85 -7.96 16.88
CA HIS A 116 4.00 -8.96 16.24
C HIS A 116 4.71 -9.60 15.03
N LEU A 117 5.39 -8.82 14.19
CA LEU A 117 6.15 -9.36 13.05
C LEU A 117 7.34 -10.23 13.49
N ALA A 118 8.00 -9.88 14.60
CA ALA A 118 9.10 -10.65 15.17
C ALA A 118 8.62 -12.02 15.67
N ASP A 119 7.53 -12.06 16.45
CA ASP A 119 6.93 -13.32 16.90
C ASP A 119 6.55 -14.23 15.72
N TRP A 120 5.90 -13.65 14.70
CA TRP A 120 5.57 -14.38 13.47
C TRP A 120 6.80 -14.91 12.74
N TRP A 121 7.84 -14.08 12.61
CA TRP A 121 9.08 -14.46 11.93
C TRP A 121 9.80 -15.61 12.64
N GLU A 122 9.73 -15.64 13.98
CA GLU A 122 10.28 -16.69 14.83
C GLU A 122 9.35 -17.91 14.97
N GLY A 123 8.27 -17.99 14.17
CA GLY A 123 7.41 -19.16 14.05
C GLY A 123 6.20 -19.18 15.00
N VAL A 124 5.87 -18.07 15.64
CA VAL A 124 4.65 -17.92 16.45
C VAL A 124 3.56 -17.28 15.62
N ASP A 125 2.65 -18.11 15.09
CA ASP A 125 1.64 -17.63 14.14
C ASP A 125 0.48 -16.85 14.78
N ILE A 126 0.11 -17.21 16.02
CA ILE A 126 -1.10 -16.76 16.70
C ILE A 126 -0.75 -15.99 17.98
N ASP A 127 -1.31 -14.79 18.10
CA ASP A 127 -1.21 -13.96 19.30
C ASP A 127 -1.99 -14.62 20.45
N PRO A 128 -1.32 -14.98 21.56
CA PRO A 128 -1.94 -15.74 22.65
C PRO A 128 -3.06 -14.98 23.36
N ASP A 129 -3.02 -13.64 23.36
CA ASP A 129 -4.02 -12.83 24.05
C ASP A 129 -5.34 -12.74 23.28
N SER A 130 -5.27 -12.77 21.95
CA SER A 130 -6.43 -12.53 21.07
C SER A 130 -6.89 -13.75 20.28
N GLY A 131 -6.02 -14.75 20.10
CA GLY A 131 -6.25 -15.87 19.21
C GLY A 131 -6.23 -15.49 17.72
N LEU A 132 -5.77 -14.28 17.37
CA LEU A 132 -5.65 -13.80 15.99
C LEU A 132 -4.23 -13.97 15.46
N SER A 133 -4.05 -13.92 14.14
CA SER A 133 -2.72 -13.95 13.55
C SER A 133 -1.89 -12.74 13.99
N HIS A 134 -0.63 -12.94 14.34
CA HIS A 134 0.33 -11.85 14.57
C HIS A 134 0.40 -10.89 13.36
N VAL A 135 0.25 -11.39 12.13
CA VAL A 135 0.24 -10.55 10.92
C VAL A 135 -0.98 -9.61 10.91
N ASP A 136 -2.17 -10.11 11.26
CA ASP A 136 -3.38 -9.28 11.34
C ASP A 136 -3.25 -8.19 12.42
N LYS A 137 -2.61 -8.51 13.55
CA LYS A 137 -2.32 -7.57 14.64
C LYS A 137 -1.32 -6.49 14.23
N ALA A 138 -0.30 -6.84 13.45
CA ALA A 138 0.63 -5.89 12.87
C ALA A 138 -0.10 -4.93 11.89
N ILE A 139 -0.95 -5.46 11.01
CA ILE A 139 -1.76 -4.64 10.08
C ILE A 139 -2.70 -3.70 10.84
N ALA A 140 -3.35 -4.17 11.90
CA ALA A 140 -4.20 -3.33 12.74
C ALA A 140 -3.41 -2.18 13.39
N SER A 141 -2.20 -2.45 13.89
CA SER A 141 -1.30 -1.42 14.43
C SER A 141 -0.95 -0.36 13.38
N LEU A 142 -0.57 -0.78 12.17
CA LEU A 142 -0.27 0.14 11.06
C LEU A 142 -1.50 0.93 10.59
N THR A 143 -2.69 0.31 10.63
CA THR A 143 -3.97 0.97 10.28
C THR A 143 -4.26 2.13 11.23
N VAL A 144 -4.10 1.92 12.53
CA VAL A 144 -4.30 2.96 13.55
C VAL A 144 -3.28 4.09 13.41
N LEU A 145 -2.00 3.74 13.20
CA LEU A 145 -0.94 4.72 12.97
C LEU A 145 -1.25 5.57 11.72
N ARG A 146 -1.64 4.91 10.61
CA ARG A 146 -1.92 5.61 9.35
C ARG A 146 -3.15 6.50 9.45
N ASP A 147 -4.20 6.05 10.13
CA ASP A 147 -5.40 6.87 10.37
C ASP A 147 -5.05 8.12 11.17
N SER A 148 -4.25 8.00 12.24
CA SER A 148 -3.79 9.16 13.02
C SER A 148 -2.90 10.12 12.22
N MET A 149 -2.06 9.59 11.33
CA MET A 149 -1.31 10.42 10.37
C MET A 149 -2.25 11.23 9.47
N MET A 150 -3.35 10.63 9.01
CA MET A 150 -4.36 11.30 8.19
C MET A 150 -5.18 12.33 8.98
N GLN A 151 -5.42 12.08 10.27
CA GLN A 151 -6.05 13.05 11.18
C GLN A 151 -5.10 14.21 11.56
N GLY A 152 -3.79 14.05 11.38
CA GLY A 152 -2.79 15.04 11.80
C GLY A 152 -2.59 15.11 13.31
N ASN A 153 -3.03 14.10 14.07
CA ASN A 153 -2.97 14.08 15.54
C ASN A 153 -1.86 13.14 16.08
N TRP A 154 -0.97 12.67 15.22
CA TRP A 154 0.16 11.82 15.60
C TRP A 154 1.40 12.63 15.98
N VAL A 155 2.27 12.05 16.81
CA VAL A 155 3.58 12.58 17.15
C VAL A 155 4.65 11.83 16.36
N ASP A 156 5.35 12.56 15.49
CA ASP A 156 6.51 12.06 14.76
C ASP A 156 7.78 12.15 15.62
N ASP A 157 8.08 11.08 16.35
CA ASP A 157 9.29 10.94 17.17
C ASP A 157 10.30 9.98 16.54
N ARG A 158 10.25 9.80 15.22
CA ARG A 158 11.22 8.98 14.48
C ARG A 158 12.61 9.60 14.58
N PRO A 159 13.70 8.79 14.42
CA PRO A 159 15.06 9.31 14.37
C PRO A 159 15.24 10.39 13.30
N ILE A 160 16.33 11.16 13.43
CA ILE A 160 16.75 12.11 12.39
C ILE A 160 16.78 11.38 11.05
N ARG A 161 16.15 11.99 10.04
CA ARG A 161 15.93 11.36 8.74
C ARG A 161 17.26 10.90 8.14
N ALA A 162 17.29 9.64 7.70
CA ALA A 162 18.37 9.14 6.87
C ALA A 162 18.35 9.82 5.49
N GLU A 163 19.46 9.69 4.76
CA GLU A 163 19.55 10.10 3.36
C GLU A 163 18.48 9.37 2.53
N GLN A 164 17.81 10.10 1.63
CA GLN A 164 16.88 9.49 0.68
C GLN A 164 17.67 8.56 -0.25
N GLY A 165 17.13 7.38 -0.55
CA GLY A 165 17.82 6.43 -1.41
C GLY A 165 18.69 5.40 -0.68
N TRP A 166 18.71 5.39 0.67
CA TRP A 166 19.61 4.50 1.41
C TRP A 166 19.31 3.01 1.16
N VAL A 167 18.04 2.65 0.91
CA VAL A 167 17.64 1.27 0.57
C VAL A 167 18.15 0.90 -0.83
N GLU A 168 18.04 1.81 -1.79
CA GLU A 168 18.53 1.64 -3.15
C GLU A 168 20.06 1.47 -3.16
N ALA A 169 20.77 2.25 -2.34
CA ALA A 169 22.20 2.09 -2.14
C ALA A 169 22.56 0.72 -1.50
N ALA A 170 21.79 0.28 -0.49
CA ALA A 170 21.97 -1.04 0.11
C ALA A 170 21.67 -2.17 -0.87
N ASN A 171 20.65 -2.03 -1.72
CA ASN A 171 20.30 -2.99 -2.76
C ASN A 171 21.39 -3.11 -3.82
N ALA A 172 22.02 -2.00 -4.23
CA ALA A 172 23.16 -2.05 -5.13
C ALA A 172 24.31 -2.89 -4.54
N LYS A 173 24.58 -2.74 -3.24
CA LYS A 173 25.55 -3.58 -2.53
C LYS A 173 25.13 -5.03 -2.41
N ALA A 174 23.85 -5.31 -2.19
CA ALA A 174 23.33 -6.68 -2.21
C ALA A 174 23.54 -7.34 -3.59
N SER A 175 23.30 -6.61 -4.69
CA SER A 175 23.59 -7.09 -6.04
C SER A 175 25.07 -7.41 -6.26
N GLU A 176 25.99 -6.54 -5.83
CA GLU A 176 27.45 -6.81 -5.87
C GLU A 176 27.83 -8.09 -5.10
N ILE A 177 27.17 -8.38 -3.97
CA ILE A 177 27.38 -9.61 -3.19
C ILE A 177 26.91 -10.84 -3.97
N ILE A 178 25.73 -10.76 -4.59
CA ILE A 178 25.16 -11.85 -5.40
C ILE A 178 26.07 -12.15 -6.60
N GLU A 179 26.56 -11.13 -7.30
CA GLU A 179 27.50 -11.29 -8.42
C GLU A 179 28.83 -11.93 -7.99
N ARG A 180 29.31 -11.59 -6.78
CA ARG A 180 30.53 -12.18 -6.21
C ARG A 180 30.35 -13.65 -5.81
N TYR A 181 29.15 -14.03 -5.37
CA TYR A 181 28.81 -15.38 -4.92
C TYR A 181 27.63 -15.94 -5.73
N PRO A 182 27.86 -16.31 -7.01
CA PRO A 182 26.78 -16.65 -7.95
C PRO A 182 26.05 -17.96 -7.61
N ASP A 183 26.68 -18.83 -6.81
CA ASP A 183 26.14 -20.14 -6.42
C ASP A 183 25.64 -20.11 -4.96
N PRO A 184 24.38 -19.72 -4.70
CA PRO A 184 23.85 -19.65 -3.34
C PRO A 184 23.65 -21.05 -2.75
N LYS A 185 23.93 -21.19 -1.45
CA LYS A 185 23.56 -22.38 -0.69
C LYS A 185 22.07 -22.35 -0.37
N ALA A 186 21.42 -23.51 -0.35
CA ALA A 186 20.02 -23.61 0.05
C ALA A 186 19.83 -23.11 1.49
N PRO A 187 18.78 -22.32 1.79
CA PRO A 187 18.48 -21.90 3.15
C PRO A 187 17.99 -23.10 3.97
N PHE A 188 18.40 -23.16 5.23
CA PHE A 188 17.80 -24.05 6.21
C PHE A 188 16.44 -23.50 6.60
N THR A 189 15.41 -24.32 6.47
CA THR A 189 14.03 -23.98 6.83
C THR A 189 13.47 -25.08 7.70
N GLN A 190 12.35 -24.86 8.37
CA GLN A 190 11.69 -25.90 9.17
C GLN A 190 11.46 -27.21 8.40
N LYS A 191 11.36 -27.17 7.07
CA LYS A 191 11.20 -28.38 6.23
C LYS A 191 12.50 -29.17 6.04
N ASN A 192 13.66 -28.54 6.19
CA ASN A 192 14.98 -29.07 5.82
C ASN A 192 16.06 -28.82 6.90
N ALA A 193 15.65 -28.63 8.16
CA ALA A 193 16.54 -28.36 9.30
C ALA A 193 17.04 -29.66 9.96
#